data_AF-A0AA43A1W2-F1
#
_entry.id   AF-A0AA43A1W2-F1
#
_cell.length_a   1.000
_cell.length_b   1.000
_cell.length_c   1.000
_cell.angle_alpha   90.00
_cell.angle_beta   90.00
_cell.angle_gamma   90.00
#
_symmetry.space_group_name_H-M   'P 1'
#
loop_
_entity.id
_entity.type
_entity.pdbx_description
1 polymer ?
#
loop_
_entity_poly.entity_id
_entity_poly.type
_entity_poly.pdbx_seq_one_letter_code
_entity_poly.pdbx_strand_id
1 'polypeptide(L)'
;MITAISLSLFLSGCDAADQKVGASGIDSDRPVERFEYDSPEQVEELAESLNYTPAAWQAGIREVPRLYVTTVPSRWRDTTSDGMPVVDKKRAFFRLVGPLVLHANELIQADRQQLESIVKTLRSGDSISPGEETFIREIAVAYKLAEAESEVDITDQALQDQLIRRVDTLPPSLVLAQGAEESGWGTSRFAVEGNALFGMWTWGEEGIKPKQQRAEHGDHKIASYKTPMESVIGYMHNLNTHRSYETLRARRAELRGSG
;
A
#
# COMPACT_ATOMS: atom_id res chain seq x y z
N MET A 1 -5.31 17.84 12.47
CA MET A 1 -6.59 17.21 12.13
C MET A 1 -6.26 15.97 11.32
N ILE A 2 -6.65 14.78 11.79
CA ILE A 2 -6.56 13.56 10.98
C ILE A 2 -7.92 13.45 10.30
N THR A 3 -7.97 13.51 8.98
CA THR A 3 -9.17 13.12 8.25
C THR A 3 -9.07 11.63 7.97
N ALA A 4 -9.99 10.85 8.51
CA ALA A 4 -10.18 9.46 8.13
C ALA A 4 -11.38 9.36 7.18
N ILE A 5 -11.24 8.59 6.11
CA ILE A 5 -12.34 8.19 5.24
C ILE A 5 -12.73 6.76 5.63
N SER A 6 -13.97 6.58 6.08
CA SER A 6 -14.60 5.25 6.21
C SER A 6 -15.43 4.96 4.96
N LEU A 7 -15.28 3.77 4.39
CA LEU A 7 -16.18 3.25 3.35
C LEU A 7 -17.17 2.28 3.99
N SER A 8 -18.46 2.63 3.98
CA SER A 8 -19.54 1.75 4.44
C SER A 8 -19.77 0.60 3.44
N LEU A 9 -20.02 -0.62 3.94
CA LEU A 9 -20.44 -1.78 3.13
C LEU A 9 -21.89 -1.61 2.68
N PHE A 10 -22.13 -1.59 1.37
CA PHE A 10 -23.43 -1.94 0.79
C PHE A 10 -23.32 -3.30 0.08
N LEU A 11 -24.18 -4.24 0.48
CA LEU A 11 -24.49 -5.44 -0.29
C LEU A 11 -25.38 -5.04 -1.47
N SER A 12 -24.80 -4.86 -2.64
CA SER A 12 -25.44 -4.90 -3.98
C SER A 12 -24.29 -4.80 -4.99
N GLY A 13 -24.06 -5.77 -5.89
CA GLY A 13 -24.87 -6.00 -7.09
C GLY A 13 -24.13 -5.39 -8.29
N CYS A 14 -23.84 -6.19 -9.32
CA CYS A 14 -23.09 -5.89 -10.55
C CYS A 14 -23.20 -4.45 -11.09
N ASP A 15 -22.09 -3.89 -11.60
CA ASP A 15 -21.86 -3.82 -13.05
C ASP A 15 -20.42 -3.42 -13.39
N ALA A 16 -19.94 -3.91 -14.53
CA ALA A 16 -18.60 -3.69 -15.06
C ALA A 16 -18.61 -2.56 -16.09
N ALA A 17 -17.86 -1.47 -15.83
CA ALA A 17 -17.25 -0.60 -16.84
C ALA A 17 -16.32 0.42 -16.15
N ASP A 18 -15.22 0.77 -16.82
CA ASP A 18 -14.19 1.75 -16.45
C ASP A 18 -13.19 1.36 -15.34
N GLN A 19 -12.16 0.63 -15.74
CA GLN A 19 -10.87 0.63 -15.04
C GLN A 19 -9.82 1.33 -15.92
N LYS A 20 -9.40 2.52 -15.49
CA LYS A 20 -8.17 3.16 -15.97
C LYS A 20 -7.03 2.81 -15.02
N VAL A 21 -5.94 2.32 -15.58
CA VAL A 21 -4.68 2.11 -14.87
C VAL A 21 -4.08 3.47 -14.49
N GLY A 22 -3.52 3.58 -13.29
CA GLY A 22 -2.75 4.77 -12.89
C GLY A 22 -3.55 5.91 -12.25
N ALA A 23 -4.61 5.59 -11.50
CA ALA A 23 -5.05 6.35 -10.34
C ALA A 23 -5.97 5.38 -9.62
N SER A 24 -5.71 5.07 -8.35
CA SER A 24 -6.68 4.34 -7.55
C SER A 24 -7.94 5.20 -7.48
N GLY A 25 -8.87 4.93 -8.39
CA GLY A 25 -10.24 5.38 -8.31
C GLY A 25 -10.74 4.86 -6.98
N ILE A 26 -10.75 5.76 -5.99
CA ILE A 26 -11.71 5.65 -4.91
C ILE A 26 -13.05 5.72 -5.64
N ASP A 27 -13.65 4.55 -5.85
CA ASP A 27 -15.00 4.33 -6.36
C ASP A 27 -15.90 5.50 -5.90
N SER A 28 -16.18 6.42 -6.84
CA SER A 28 -16.72 7.76 -6.53
C SER A 28 -18.14 7.71 -5.97
N ASP A 29 -18.79 6.55 -6.04
CA ASP A 29 -20.16 6.32 -5.60
C ASP A 29 -20.26 5.71 -4.19
N ARG A 30 -19.14 5.43 -3.52
CA ARG A 30 -19.17 4.94 -2.14
C ARG A 30 -19.35 6.10 -1.15
N PRO A 31 -20.30 6.02 -0.21
CA PRO A 31 -20.42 7.01 0.84
C PRO A 31 -19.15 7.02 1.68
N VAL A 32 -18.44 8.14 1.62
CA VAL A 32 -17.23 8.42 2.37
C VAL A 32 -17.62 9.24 3.59
N GLU A 33 -17.53 8.63 4.77
CA GLU A 33 -17.65 9.39 6.01
C GLU A 33 -16.29 9.97 6.37
N ARG A 34 -16.23 11.30 6.45
CA ARG A 34 -15.04 12.02 6.89
C ARG A 34 -15.13 12.25 8.38
N PHE A 35 -14.13 11.77 9.08
CA PHE A 35 -14.00 12.03 10.50
C PHE A 35 -12.78 12.88 10.77
N GLU A 36 -12.98 13.93 11.55
CA GLU A 36 -11.91 14.78 12.05
C GLU A 36 -11.73 14.52 13.53
N TYR A 37 -10.51 14.15 13.90
CA TYR A 37 -10.16 13.94 15.29
C TYR A 37 -9.12 14.94 15.76
N ASP A 38 -9.12 15.26 17.05
CA ASP A 38 -8.15 16.08 17.76
C ASP A 38 -7.46 15.44 18.95
N SER A 39 -7.93 14.29 19.42
CA SER A 39 -7.34 13.58 20.55
C SER A 39 -7.18 12.05 20.34
N PRO A 40 -6.29 11.38 21.10
CA PRO A 40 -6.22 9.92 21.12
C PRO A 40 -7.53 9.23 21.47
N GLU A 41 -8.30 9.83 22.39
CA GLU A 41 -9.55 9.27 22.90
C GLU A 41 -10.56 9.12 21.76
N GLN A 42 -10.68 10.12 20.88
CA GLN A 42 -11.60 10.03 19.75
C GLN A 42 -11.17 8.98 18.71
N VAL A 43 -9.86 8.70 18.60
CA VAL A 43 -9.36 7.61 17.75
C VAL A 43 -9.74 6.25 18.36
N GLU A 44 -9.72 6.13 19.69
CA GLU A 44 -10.21 4.93 20.38
C GLU A 44 -11.73 4.79 20.25
N GLU A 45 -12.50 5.87 20.44
CA GLU A 45 -13.97 5.89 20.24
C GLU A 45 -14.36 5.48 18.82
N LEU A 46 -13.61 5.95 17.80
CA LEU A 46 -13.78 5.47 16.43
C LEU A 46 -13.50 3.97 16.34
N ALA A 47 -12.39 3.50 16.91
CA ALA A 47 -12.06 2.08 16.88
C ALA A 47 -13.11 1.23 17.59
N GLU A 48 -13.70 1.71 18.68
CA GLU A 48 -14.81 1.06 19.39
C GLU A 48 -16.07 1.01 18.54
N SER A 49 -16.48 2.13 17.94
CA SER A 49 -17.69 2.18 17.10
C SER A 49 -17.61 1.26 15.87
N LEU A 50 -16.40 0.95 15.41
CA LEU A 50 -16.13 0.05 14.28
C LEU A 50 -15.83 -1.40 14.69
N ASN A 51 -16.00 -1.76 15.96
CA ASN A 51 -15.58 -3.07 16.49
C ASN A 51 -14.11 -3.43 16.20
N TYR A 52 -13.24 -2.43 16.06
CA TYR A 52 -11.83 -2.59 15.78
C TYR A 52 -10.99 -2.55 17.07
N THR A 53 -11.37 -3.41 18.01
CA THR A 53 -10.78 -3.48 19.35
C THR A 53 -10.23 -4.87 19.67
N PRO A 54 -9.28 -4.98 20.63
CA PRO A 54 -8.84 -6.28 21.11
C PRO A 54 -9.99 -7.15 21.64
N ALA A 55 -10.99 -6.55 22.28
CA ALA A 55 -12.16 -7.26 22.80
C ALA A 55 -13.01 -7.85 21.66
N ALA A 56 -13.29 -7.08 20.61
CA ALA A 56 -13.98 -7.55 19.42
C ALA A 56 -13.21 -8.69 18.72
N TRP A 57 -11.89 -8.56 18.63
CA TRP A 57 -11.03 -9.61 18.07
C TRP A 57 -11.11 -10.92 18.86
N GLN A 58 -11.07 -10.85 20.19
CA GLN A 58 -11.24 -12.02 21.07
C GLN A 58 -12.64 -12.62 20.99
N ALA A 59 -13.66 -11.78 20.73
CA ALA A 59 -15.03 -12.22 20.46
C ALA A 59 -15.22 -12.83 19.05
N GLY A 60 -14.16 -12.90 18.23
CA GLY A 60 -14.19 -13.53 16.91
C GLY A 60 -14.46 -12.59 15.75
N ILE A 61 -14.61 -11.28 15.99
CA ILE A 61 -14.75 -10.28 14.92
C ILE A 61 -13.37 -10.07 14.28
N ARG A 62 -13.21 -10.48 13.02
CA ARG A 62 -11.94 -10.42 12.27
C ARG A 62 -11.93 -9.39 11.14
N GLU A 63 -13.00 -8.62 11.04
CA GLU A 63 -13.13 -7.55 10.06
C GLU A 63 -12.21 -6.39 10.46
N VAL A 64 -11.48 -5.86 9.47
CA VAL A 64 -10.68 -4.65 9.62
C VAL A 64 -11.39 -3.53 8.86
N PRO A 65 -11.73 -2.41 9.51
CA PRO A 65 -12.47 -1.35 8.86
C PRO A 65 -11.60 -0.65 7.81
N ARG A 66 -12.24 -0.18 6.74
CA ARG A 66 -11.61 0.58 5.67
C ARG A 66 -11.39 2.03 6.10
N LEU A 67 -10.40 2.23 6.96
CA LEU A 67 -9.99 3.54 7.47
C LEU A 67 -8.79 4.08 6.68
N TYR A 68 -8.99 5.21 6.01
CA TYR A 68 -7.92 5.86 5.26
C TYR A 68 -7.55 7.20 5.87
N VAL A 69 -6.42 7.24 6.58
CA VAL A 69 -5.84 8.49 7.06
C VAL A 69 -5.29 9.29 5.88
N THR A 70 -5.62 10.58 5.81
CA THR A 70 -5.15 11.47 4.74
C THR A 70 -3.83 12.16 5.06
N THR A 71 -3.47 12.26 6.34
CA THR A 71 -2.23 12.92 6.78
C THR A 71 -1.70 12.35 8.10
N VAL A 72 -0.39 12.36 8.28
CA VAL A 72 0.25 12.23 9.60
C VAL A 72 0.41 13.64 10.20
N PRO A 73 -0.41 14.05 11.17
CA PRO A 73 -0.41 15.43 11.63
C PRO A 73 0.82 15.70 12.51
N SER A 74 1.39 16.91 12.45
CA SER A 74 2.53 17.29 13.28
C SER A 74 2.29 17.13 14.78
N ARG A 75 1.07 17.41 15.24
CA ARG A 75 0.65 17.18 16.63
C ARG A 75 0.89 15.73 17.10
N TRP A 76 0.81 14.74 16.20
CA TRP A 76 1.08 13.34 16.56
C TRP A 76 2.48 13.21 17.15
N ARG A 77 3.46 13.77 16.44
CA ARG A 77 4.85 13.85 16.91
C ARG A 77 5.02 14.82 18.06
N ASP A 78 4.46 16.01 17.95
CA ASP A 78 4.82 17.14 18.82
C ASP A 78 4.16 17.10 20.20
N THR A 79 2.99 16.45 20.33
CA THR A 79 2.23 16.42 21.59
C THR A 79 1.57 15.09 21.90
N THR A 80 0.89 14.48 20.93
CA THR A 80 0.02 13.32 21.17
C THR A 80 0.81 12.08 21.58
N SER A 81 1.84 11.71 20.82
CA SER A 81 2.55 10.44 21.02
C SER A 81 3.43 10.42 22.27
N ASP A 82 3.97 11.56 22.70
CA ASP A 82 4.81 11.68 23.90
C ASP A 82 4.02 11.53 25.21
N GLY A 83 2.75 11.95 25.21
CA GLY A 83 1.85 11.82 26.36
C GLY A 83 1.17 10.45 26.51
N MET A 84 1.34 9.54 25.54
CA MET A 84 0.64 8.26 25.50
C MET A 84 1.45 7.10 26.07
N PRO A 85 0.82 6.13 26.75
CA PRO A 85 1.48 4.86 27.06
C PRO A 85 1.99 4.18 25.78
N VAL A 86 3.16 3.55 25.88
CA VAL A 86 3.83 2.91 24.73
C VAL A 86 2.91 1.89 24.04
N VAL A 87 2.11 1.15 24.80
CA VAL A 87 1.18 0.15 24.27
C VAL A 87 0.10 0.81 23.41
N ASP A 88 -0.46 1.92 23.86
CA ASP A 88 -1.54 2.63 23.15
C ASP A 88 -1.00 3.32 21.90
N LYS A 89 0.21 3.89 21.96
CA LYS A 89 0.90 4.43 20.77
C LYS A 89 1.06 3.38 19.67
N LYS A 90 1.52 2.18 20.04
CA LYS A 90 1.68 1.06 19.10
C LYS A 90 0.33 0.61 18.53
N ARG A 91 -0.70 0.52 19.39
CA ARG A 91 -2.06 0.15 18.98
C ARG A 91 -2.64 1.15 17.97
N ALA A 92 -2.52 2.45 18.26
CA ALA A 92 -2.97 3.50 17.37
C ALA A 92 -2.27 3.42 16.00
N PHE A 93 -0.95 3.24 15.98
CA PHE A 93 -0.21 3.07 14.74
C PHE A 93 -0.74 1.90 13.90
N PHE A 94 -0.88 0.71 14.49
CA PHE A 94 -1.38 -0.46 13.76
C PHE A 94 -2.83 -0.30 13.30
N ARG A 95 -3.67 0.40 14.07
CA ARG A 95 -5.04 0.67 13.66
C ARG A 95 -5.15 1.63 12.49
N LEU A 96 -4.28 2.63 12.43
CA LEU A 96 -4.32 3.63 11.35
C LEU A 96 -3.60 3.15 10.08
N VAL A 97 -2.54 2.35 10.21
CA VAL A 97 -1.74 1.88 9.07
C VAL A 97 -2.18 0.51 8.55
N GLY A 98 -2.70 -0.37 9.42
CA GLY A 98 -3.18 -1.71 9.07
C GLY A 98 -4.15 -1.73 7.89
N PRO A 99 -5.24 -0.94 7.92
CA PRO A 99 -6.18 -0.85 6.81
C PRO A 99 -5.54 -0.42 5.48
N LEU A 100 -4.57 0.49 5.51
CA LEU A 100 -3.85 0.94 4.31
C LEU A 100 -3.07 -0.21 3.67
N VAL A 101 -2.37 -1.00 4.48
CA VAL A 101 -1.58 -2.15 4.04
C VAL A 101 -2.48 -3.24 3.45
N LEU A 102 -3.62 -3.52 4.11
CA LEU A 102 -4.59 -4.47 3.60
C LEU A 102 -5.17 -4.01 2.27
N HIS A 103 -5.54 -2.73 2.16
CA HIS A 103 -6.08 -2.19 0.92
C HIS A 103 -5.04 -2.22 -0.23
N ALA A 104 -3.77 -1.90 0.05
CA ALA A 104 -2.71 -2.03 -0.95
C ALA A 104 -2.52 -3.48 -1.42
N ASN A 105 -2.67 -4.46 -0.52
CA ASN A 105 -2.69 -5.87 -0.89
C ASN A 105 -3.94 -6.25 -1.71
N GLU A 106 -5.12 -5.69 -1.42
CA GLU A 106 -6.32 -5.90 -2.25
C GLU A 106 -6.08 -5.45 -3.70
N LEU A 107 -5.47 -4.27 -3.89
CA LEU A 107 -5.11 -3.74 -5.21
C LEU A 107 -4.14 -4.68 -5.95
N ILE A 108 -3.05 -5.08 -5.29
CA ILE A 108 -2.07 -6.01 -5.87
C ILE A 108 -2.71 -7.37 -6.19
N GLN A 109 -3.61 -7.85 -5.34
CA GLN A 109 -4.27 -9.13 -5.54
C GLN A 109 -5.25 -9.10 -6.73
N ALA A 110 -5.91 -7.97 -6.97
CA ALA A 110 -6.75 -7.75 -8.14
C ALA A 110 -5.91 -7.78 -9.43
N ASP A 111 -4.81 -7.00 -9.47
CA ASP A 111 -3.86 -7.00 -10.59
C ASP A 111 -3.33 -8.42 -10.87
N ARG A 112 -2.97 -9.15 -9.81
CA ARG A 112 -2.48 -10.51 -9.91
C ARG A 112 -3.51 -11.46 -10.52
N GLN A 113 -4.76 -11.40 -10.09
CA GLN A 113 -5.82 -12.28 -10.60
C GLN A 113 -6.06 -12.06 -12.09
N GLN A 114 -6.11 -10.80 -12.52
CA GLN A 114 -6.25 -10.44 -13.92
C GLN A 114 -5.03 -10.94 -14.72
N LEU A 115 -3.82 -10.72 -14.23
CA LEU A 115 -2.59 -11.21 -14.84
C LEU A 115 -2.57 -12.74 -14.97
N GLU A 116 -2.92 -13.48 -13.91
CA GLU A 116 -2.98 -14.95 -13.92
C GLU A 116 -3.98 -15.46 -14.95
N SER A 117 -5.14 -14.81 -15.09
CA SER A 117 -6.14 -15.13 -16.12
C SER A 117 -5.58 -14.93 -17.53
N ILE A 118 -4.97 -13.77 -17.79
CA ILE A 118 -4.37 -13.44 -19.10
C ILE A 118 -3.27 -14.41 -19.47
N VAL A 119 -2.33 -14.67 -18.53
CA VAL A 119 -1.22 -15.61 -18.73
C VAL A 119 -1.74 -17.02 -19.01
N LYS A 120 -2.81 -17.46 -18.33
CA LYS A 120 -3.44 -18.75 -18.58
C LYS A 120 -4.00 -18.85 -20.00
N THR A 121 -4.73 -17.83 -20.46
CA THR A 121 -5.29 -17.76 -21.83
C THR A 121 -4.20 -17.74 -22.89
N LEU A 122 -3.14 -16.95 -22.70
CA LEU A 122 -2.00 -16.92 -23.62
C LEU A 122 -1.29 -18.28 -23.69
N ARG A 123 -1.15 -18.98 -22.55
CA ARG A 123 -0.52 -20.30 -22.49
C ARG A 123 -1.37 -21.44 -23.06
N SER A 124 -2.68 -21.29 -23.14
CA SER A 124 -3.55 -22.24 -23.87
C SER A 124 -3.52 -22.01 -25.39
N GLY A 125 -2.91 -20.92 -25.86
CA GLY A 125 -2.88 -20.53 -27.27
C GLY A 125 -4.13 -19.77 -27.72
N ASP A 126 -4.99 -19.36 -26.78
CA ASP A 126 -6.17 -18.55 -27.06
C ASP A 126 -5.81 -17.07 -27.18
N SER A 127 -6.62 -16.32 -27.94
CA SER A 127 -6.46 -14.87 -28.07
C SER A 127 -7.04 -14.14 -26.87
N ILE A 128 -6.33 -13.12 -26.38
CA ILE A 128 -6.83 -12.16 -25.38
C ILE A 128 -7.45 -10.94 -26.05
N SER A 129 -8.26 -10.19 -25.30
CA SER A 129 -8.84 -8.93 -25.77
C SER A 129 -7.80 -7.80 -25.84
N PRO A 130 -8.05 -6.73 -26.62
CA PRO A 130 -7.15 -5.57 -26.66
C PRO A 130 -6.93 -4.92 -25.29
N GLY A 131 -7.94 -4.90 -24.41
CA GLY A 131 -7.81 -4.35 -23.05
C GLY A 131 -6.90 -5.21 -22.17
N GLU A 132 -6.95 -6.53 -22.30
CA GLU A 132 -6.04 -7.45 -21.61
C GLU A 132 -4.60 -7.32 -22.14
N GLU A 133 -4.44 -7.12 -23.45
CA GLU A 133 -3.13 -6.84 -24.04
C GLU A 133 -2.54 -5.53 -23.51
N THR A 134 -3.33 -4.45 -23.46
CA THR A 134 -2.90 -3.18 -22.85
C THR A 134 -2.52 -3.38 -21.39
N PHE A 135 -3.36 -4.08 -20.61
CA PHE A 135 -3.09 -4.32 -19.18
C PHE A 135 -1.76 -5.03 -18.94
N ILE A 136 -1.45 -6.12 -19.67
CA ILE A 136 -0.19 -6.86 -19.45
C ILE A 136 1.04 -6.04 -19.87
N ARG A 137 0.90 -5.13 -20.85
CA ARG A 137 1.98 -4.21 -21.25
C ARG A 137 2.20 -3.14 -20.19
N GLU A 138 1.13 -2.51 -19.71
CA GLU A 138 1.19 -1.49 -18.65
C GLU A 138 1.76 -2.07 -17.36
N ILE A 139 1.35 -3.28 -16.94
CA ILE A 139 1.85 -3.90 -15.72
C ILE A 139 3.33 -4.31 -15.86
N ALA A 140 3.80 -4.69 -17.05
CA ALA A 140 5.22 -4.95 -17.30
C ALA A 140 6.08 -3.71 -17.11
N VAL A 141 5.64 -2.56 -17.62
CA VAL A 141 6.31 -1.27 -17.41
C VAL A 141 6.23 -0.87 -15.94
N ALA A 142 5.04 -0.89 -15.34
CA ALA A 142 4.82 -0.51 -13.95
C ALA A 142 5.69 -1.34 -12.99
N TYR A 143 5.84 -2.64 -13.25
CA TYR A 143 6.68 -3.53 -12.42
C TYR A 143 8.14 -3.58 -12.86
N LYS A 144 8.60 -2.64 -13.70
CA LYS A 144 10.01 -2.46 -14.12
C LYS A 144 10.60 -3.70 -14.79
N LEU A 145 9.84 -4.29 -15.71
CA LEU A 145 10.28 -5.39 -16.58
C LEU A 145 10.42 -4.95 -18.05
N ALA A 146 9.94 -3.76 -18.40
CA ALA A 146 10.16 -3.09 -19.67
C ALA A 146 10.25 -1.57 -19.44
N GLU A 147 10.92 -0.84 -20.32
CA GLU A 147 10.98 0.63 -20.27
C GLU A 147 9.78 1.26 -20.98
N ALA A 148 9.23 0.59 -22.00
CA ALA A 148 8.04 1.01 -22.74
C ALA A 148 7.13 -0.15 -23.12
N GLU A 149 5.82 0.10 -23.21
CA GLU A 149 4.80 -0.90 -23.57
C GLU A 149 5.04 -1.55 -24.94
N SER A 150 5.65 -0.80 -25.88
CA SER A 150 5.99 -1.28 -27.22
C SER A 150 7.09 -2.33 -27.24
N GLU A 151 7.89 -2.43 -26.18
CA GLU A 151 9.00 -3.40 -26.05
C GLU A 151 8.52 -4.74 -25.47
N VAL A 152 7.30 -4.79 -24.97
CA VAL A 152 6.75 -5.95 -24.27
C VAL A 152 6.35 -7.02 -25.28
N ASP A 153 7.01 -8.17 -25.28
CA ASP A 153 6.50 -9.38 -25.92
C ASP A 153 5.61 -10.14 -24.94
N ILE A 154 4.29 -10.01 -25.09
CA ILE A 154 3.33 -10.67 -24.19
C ILE A 154 3.38 -12.20 -24.30
N THR A 155 3.95 -12.75 -25.38
CA THR A 155 4.08 -14.20 -25.59
C THR A 155 5.33 -14.78 -24.94
N ASP A 156 6.27 -13.94 -24.48
CA ASP A 156 7.46 -14.38 -23.77
C ASP A 156 7.08 -14.97 -22.39
N GLN A 157 7.24 -16.28 -22.26
CA GLN A 157 6.94 -17.00 -21.02
C GLN A 157 7.85 -16.58 -19.85
N ALA A 158 9.09 -16.16 -20.13
CA ALA A 158 10.01 -15.70 -19.09
C ALA A 158 9.56 -14.36 -18.50
N LEU A 159 9.06 -13.45 -19.35
CA LEU A 159 8.40 -12.22 -18.89
C LEU A 159 7.16 -12.54 -18.06
N GLN A 160 6.28 -13.42 -18.55
CA GLN A 160 5.07 -13.83 -17.82
C GLN A 160 5.40 -14.38 -16.43
N ASP A 161 6.41 -15.26 -16.31
CA ASP A 161 6.85 -15.82 -15.03
C ASP A 161 7.43 -14.74 -14.09
N GLN A 162 8.17 -13.77 -14.63
CA GLN A 162 8.68 -12.65 -13.84
C GLN A 162 7.55 -11.74 -13.34
N LEU A 163 6.56 -11.45 -14.19
CA LEU A 163 5.36 -10.70 -13.81
C LEU A 163 4.61 -11.41 -12.69
N ILE A 164 4.33 -12.71 -12.85
CA ILE A 164 3.69 -13.53 -11.81
C ILE A 164 4.52 -13.56 -10.52
N ARG A 165 5.85 -13.47 -10.59
CA ARG A 165 6.69 -13.40 -9.38
C ARG A 165 6.66 -12.03 -8.69
N ARG A 166 6.57 -10.93 -9.46
CA ARG A 166 6.61 -9.56 -8.93
C ARG A 166 5.24 -9.05 -8.47
N VAL A 167 4.17 -9.37 -9.20
CA VAL A 167 2.79 -8.92 -8.92
C VAL A 167 2.17 -9.84 -7.88
N ASP A 168 2.51 -9.62 -6.62
CA ASP A 168 2.03 -10.47 -5.53
C ASP A 168 2.02 -9.72 -4.19
N THR A 169 1.14 -10.17 -3.31
CA THR A 169 0.86 -9.54 -2.01
C THR A 169 2.02 -9.70 -1.05
N LEU A 170 2.09 -8.83 -0.05
CA LEU A 170 3.08 -8.86 1.00
C LEU A 170 2.44 -9.23 2.34
N PRO A 171 3.14 -9.97 3.22
CA PRO A 171 2.65 -10.22 4.57
C PRO A 171 2.36 -8.89 5.30
N PRO A 172 1.12 -8.64 5.76
CA PRO A 172 0.80 -7.37 6.41
C PRO A 172 1.68 -7.08 7.63
N SER A 173 2.06 -8.11 8.39
CA SER A 173 2.96 -8.00 9.54
C SER A 173 4.35 -7.48 9.17
N LEU A 174 4.90 -7.88 8.03
CA LEU A 174 6.19 -7.40 7.53
C LEU A 174 6.13 -5.90 7.26
N VAL A 175 5.13 -5.48 6.47
CA VAL A 175 4.96 -4.08 6.08
C VAL A 175 4.69 -3.20 7.30
N LEU A 176 3.86 -3.66 8.24
CA LEU A 176 3.57 -2.93 9.48
C LEU A 176 4.78 -2.80 10.40
N ALA A 177 5.58 -3.87 10.54
CA ALA A 177 6.81 -3.83 11.34
C ALA A 177 7.83 -2.84 10.76
N GLN A 178 8.03 -2.87 9.44
CA GLN A 178 8.94 -1.94 8.76
C GLN A 178 8.42 -0.50 8.83
N GLY A 179 7.12 -0.28 8.61
CA GLY A 179 6.53 1.04 8.77
C GLY A 179 6.69 1.59 10.20
N ALA A 180 6.53 0.75 11.22
CA ALA A 180 6.71 1.15 12.61
C ALA A 180 8.17 1.55 12.91
N GLU A 181 9.13 0.75 12.43
CA GLU A 181 10.56 1.00 12.62
C GLU A 181 11.01 2.27 11.86
N GLU A 182 10.74 2.35 10.57
CA GLU A 182 11.21 3.43 9.68
C GLU A 182 10.57 4.78 10.01
N SER A 183 9.31 4.78 10.47
CA SER A 183 8.61 6.02 10.85
C SER A 183 8.71 6.36 12.34
N GLY A 184 9.29 5.50 13.17
CA GLY A 184 9.27 5.66 14.63
C GLY A 184 7.86 5.68 15.21
N TRP A 185 6.96 4.81 14.73
CA TRP A 185 5.52 4.84 15.04
C TRP A 185 4.82 6.11 14.55
N GLY A 186 5.22 6.64 13.39
CA GLY A 186 4.66 7.84 12.76
C GLY A 186 5.20 9.16 13.28
N THR A 187 6.19 9.17 14.18
CA THR A 187 6.76 10.41 14.76
C THR A 187 7.92 10.98 13.95
N SER A 188 8.43 10.25 12.96
CA SER A 188 9.49 10.72 12.07
C SER A 188 9.14 12.05 11.41
N ARG A 189 10.15 12.91 11.26
CA ARG A 189 10.03 14.16 10.51
C ARG A 189 9.47 13.92 9.10
N PHE A 190 9.92 12.85 8.42
CA PHE A 190 9.48 12.55 7.06
C PHE A 190 8.02 12.04 7.01
N ALA A 191 7.59 11.30 8.04
CA ALA A 191 6.20 10.90 8.17
C ALA A 191 5.29 12.13 8.32
N VAL A 192 5.66 13.08 9.17
CA VAL A 192 4.88 14.30 9.40
C VAL A 192 4.91 15.28 8.22
N GLU A 193 6.09 15.57 7.67
CA GLU A 193 6.25 16.60 6.63
C GLU A 193 5.86 16.10 5.23
N GLY A 194 5.88 14.78 5.00
CA GLY A 194 5.69 14.21 3.67
C GLY A 194 4.89 12.93 3.63
N ASN A 195 4.15 12.58 4.69
CA ASN A 195 3.42 11.31 4.80
C ASN A 195 4.29 10.07 4.52
N ALA A 196 5.61 10.18 4.66
CA ALA A 196 6.58 9.18 4.25
C ALA A 196 6.84 8.20 5.40
N LEU A 197 6.04 7.13 5.45
CA LEU A 197 6.11 6.13 6.53
C LEU A 197 7.33 5.19 6.43
N PHE A 198 7.99 5.14 5.27
CA PHE A 198 9.02 4.14 4.98
C PHE A 198 10.38 4.72 4.56
N GLY A 199 10.59 6.03 4.69
CA GLY A 199 11.89 6.65 4.44
C GLY A 199 12.49 6.42 3.04
N MET A 200 11.65 6.18 2.02
CA MET A 200 12.13 5.81 0.69
C MET A 200 12.90 6.93 0.01
N TRP A 201 14.01 6.59 -0.64
CA TRP A 201 14.84 7.56 -1.35
C TRP A 201 14.23 7.94 -2.70
N THR A 202 14.42 9.20 -3.08
CA THR A 202 14.13 9.73 -4.41
C THR A 202 15.23 10.65 -4.88
N TRP A 203 15.47 10.65 -6.19
CA TRP A 203 16.37 11.59 -6.89
C TRP A 203 15.59 12.65 -7.67
N GLY A 204 14.26 12.67 -7.56
CA GLY A 204 13.41 13.66 -8.19
C GLY A 204 13.56 15.06 -7.59
N GLU A 205 12.94 16.03 -8.26
CA GLU A 205 12.88 17.41 -7.77
C GLU A 205 12.06 17.52 -6.48
N GLU A 206 10.99 16.74 -6.37
CA GLU A 206 10.14 16.65 -5.18
C GLU A 206 10.70 15.66 -4.16
N GLY A 207 10.81 16.08 -2.90
CA GLY A 207 11.29 15.26 -1.78
C GLY A 207 11.87 16.10 -0.64
N ILE A 208 11.94 15.50 0.54
CA ILE A 208 12.43 16.15 1.76
C ILE A 208 13.94 15.90 1.90
N LYS A 209 14.72 16.98 1.97
CA LYS A 209 16.17 16.90 2.23
C LYS A 209 16.45 16.44 3.67
N PRO A 210 17.31 15.42 3.87
CA PRO A 210 17.82 15.07 5.21
C PRO A 210 18.54 16.25 5.85
N LYS A 211 18.42 16.45 7.17
CA LYS A 211 19.13 17.53 7.89
C LYS A 211 20.65 17.31 7.93
N GLN A 212 21.06 16.05 7.91
CA GLN A 212 22.47 15.64 7.87
C GLN A 212 22.65 14.75 6.65
N GLN A 213 23.18 15.31 5.59
CA GLN A 213 23.53 14.58 4.38
C GLN A 213 24.95 14.08 4.55
N ARG A 214 25.13 12.76 4.64
CA ARG A 214 26.49 12.21 4.59
C ARG A 214 26.98 12.37 3.16
N ALA A 215 28.14 13.01 2.98
CA ALA A 215 28.71 13.29 1.65
C ALA A 215 28.87 12.02 0.79
N GLU A 216 29.00 10.85 1.42
CA GLU A 216 29.11 9.53 0.79
C GLU A 216 27.82 9.00 0.14
N HIS A 217 26.65 9.55 0.46
CA HIS A 217 25.35 9.07 -0.05
C HIS A 217 24.73 9.96 -1.14
N GLY A 218 25.47 10.98 -1.61
CA GLY A 218 25.02 11.90 -2.67
C GLY A 218 23.78 12.73 -2.31
N ASP A 219 23.24 13.44 -3.31
CA ASP A 219 22.14 14.42 -3.18
C ASP A 219 20.73 13.80 -3.08
N HIS A 220 20.61 12.58 -2.52
CA HIS A 220 19.33 11.91 -2.37
C HIS A 220 18.38 12.67 -1.42
N LYS A 221 17.08 12.58 -1.70
CA LYS A 221 16.00 13.09 -0.85
C LYS A 221 15.16 11.92 -0.35
N ILE A 222 14.35 12.18 0.67
CA ILE A 222 13.27 11.26 1.07
C ILE A 222 12.02 11.62 0.29
N ALA A 223 11.38 10.63 -0.33
CA ALA A 223 10.14 10.80 -1.07
C ALA A 223 9.04 11.37 -0.15
N SER A 224 8.20 12.24 -0.72
CA SER A 224 7.01 12.80 -0.07
C SER A 224 5.76 12.39 -0.83
N TYR A 225 4.65 12.26 -0.12
CA TYR A 225 3.39 11.72 -0.60
C TYR A 225 2.23 12.63 -0.20
N LYS A 226 1.18 12.66 -1.02
CA LYS A 226 -0.03 13.43 -0.68
C LYS A 226 -0.77 12.78 0.49
N THR A 227 -0.72 11.46 0.59
CA THR A 227 -1.35 10.71 1.69
C THR A 227 -0.45 9.56 2.19
N PRO A 228 -0.64 9.09 3.44
CA PRO A 228 0.00 7.87 3.93
C PRO A 228 -0.29 6.64 3.08
N MET A 229 -1.46 6.55 2.43
CA MET A 229 -1.81 5.47 1.52
C MET A 229 -0.85 5.40 0.32
N GLU A 230 -0.55 6.55 -0.30
CA GLU A 230 0.42 6.59 -1.41
C GLU A 230 1.81 6.14 -0.97
N SER A 231 2.22 6.46 0.27
CA SER A 231 3.49 5.97 0.84
C SER A 231 3.51 4.45 1.00
N VAL A 232 2.40 3.85 1.48
CA VAL A 232 2.24 2.40 1.59
C VAL A 232 2.29 1.73 0.22
N ILE A 233 1.55 2.24 -0.76
CA ILE A 233 1.55 1.72 -2.13
C ILE A 233 2.96 1.77 -2.73
N GLY A 234 3.62 2.93 -2.64
CA GLY A 234 4.97 3.11 -3.17
C GLY A 234 5.98 2.16 -2.51
N TYR A 235 5.85 1.94 -1.20
CA TYR A 235 6.71 1.02 -0.47
C TYR A 235 6.52 -0.44 -0.90
N MET A 236 5.28 -0.90 -0.97
CA MET A 236 4.96 -2.25 -1.39
C MET A 236 5.36 -2.49 -2.86
N HIS A 237 5.19 -1.50 -3.72
CA HIS A 237 5.68 -1.52 -5.09
C HIS A 237 7.22 -1.62 -5.16
N ASN A 238 7.93 -0.87 -4.33
CA ASN A 238 9.39 -0.95 -4.25
C ASN A 238 9.87 -2.35 -3.83
N LEU A 239 9.21 -2.98 -2.85
CA LEU A 239 9.48 -4.38 -2.48
C LEU A 239 9.22 -5.36 -3.65
N ASN A 240 8.20 -5.09 -4.45
CA ASN A 240 7.84 -5.92 -5.61
C ASN A 240 8.72 -5.71 -6.85
N THR A 241 9.47 -4.62 -6.94
CA THR A 241 10.21 -4.28 -8.18
C THR A 241 11.71 -4.15 -7.99
N HIS A 242 12.19 -3.63 -6.86
CA HIS A 242 13.60 -3.30 -6.71
C HIS A 242 14.48 -4.56 -6.57
N ARG A 243 15.66 -4.53 -7.19
CA ARG A 243 16.59 -5.68 -7.26
C ARG A 243 16.98 -6.22 -5.88
N SER A 244 17.17 -5.35 -4.89
CA SER A 244 17.58 -5.74 -3.53
C SER A 244 16.56 -6.63 -2.81
N TYR A 245 15.31 -6.70 -3.29
CA TYR A 245 14.25 -7.53 -2.72
C TYR A 245 13.97 -8.79 -3.54
N GLU A 246 14.87 -9.19 -4.45
CA GLU A 246 14.73 -10.42 -5.23
C GLU A 246 14.59 -11.65 -4.34
N THR A 247 15.40 -11.77 -3.29
CA THR A 247 15.30 -12.88 -2.33
C THR A 247 13.96 -12.90 -1.61
N LEU A 248 13.39 -11.74 -1.24
CA LEU A 248 12.06 -11.65 -0.64
C LEU A 248 10.99 -12.20 -1.59
N ARG A 249 11.03 -11.80 -2.86
CA ARG A 249 10.09 -12.27 -3.88
C ARG A 249 10.24 -13.76 -4.16
N ALA A 250 11.48 -14.28 -4.18
CA ALA A 250 11.74 -15.70 -4.33
C ALA A 250 11.12 -16.52 -3.19
N ARG A 251 11.35 -16.10 -1.93
CA ARG A 251 10.76 -16.77 -0.75
C ARG A 251 9.25 -16.73 -0.73
N ARG A 252 8.64 -15.60 -1.14
CA ARG A 252 7.19 -15.51 -1.27
C ARG A 252 6.63 -16.47 -2.30
N ALA A 253 7.28 -16.58 -3.47
CA ALA A 253 6.88 -17.52 -4.51
C ALA A 253 6.96 -18.98 -4.02
N GLU A 254 8.03 -19.34 -3.29
CA GLU A 254 8.17 -20.67 -2.67
C GLU A 254 7.01 -20.97 -1.70
N LEU A 255 6.72 -20.05 -0.77
CA LEU A 255 5.66 -20.23 0.22
C LEU A 255 4.29 -20.37 -0.43
N ARG A 256 3.99 -19.57 -1.45
CA ARG A 256 2.73 -19.63 -2.19
C ARG A 256 2.55 -20.95 -2.95
N GLY A 257 3.63 -21.54 -3.46
CA GLY A 257 3.57 -22.85 -4.13
C GLY A 257 3.46 -24.05 -3.17
N SER A 258 3.70 -23.85 -1.88
CA SER A 258 3.66 -24.90 -0.84
C SER A 258 2.35 -24.99 -0.06
N GLY A 259 1.42 -24.07 -0.28
CA GLY A 259 0.08 -24.02 0.33
C GLY A 259 -1.02 -24.19 -0.70
#